data_AF-A0A2V9K1T3-F1
#
_entry.id   AF-A0A2V9K1T3-F1
#
_cell.length_a   1.000
_cell.length_b   1.000
_cell.length_c   1.000
_cell.angle_alpha   90.00
_cell.angle_beta   90.00
_cell.angle_gamma   90.00
#
_symmetry.space_group_name_H-M   'P 1'
#
loop_
_entity.id
_entity.type
_entity.pdbx_description
1 polymer ?
#
loop_
_entity_poly.entity_id
_entity_poly.type
_entity_poly.pdbx_seq_one_letter_code
_entity_poly.pdbx_strand_id
1 'polypeptide(L)'
;MLLDAKPPKPPSGIRKYVPLPVLILSVVVLGLIGGLLAFRFWNYGQERAVTRFLATLEAGNYQEAYRLWQPAPSYTYQDFLHDWGAEGDYGKIREFEILGSHARSETVLVTVRINNEDPPRDIAVDRKTLGLAFSPFF
;
A
#
# COMPACT_ATOMS: atom_id res chain seq x y z
N MET A 1 41.38 -60.38 -36.51
CA MET A 1 41.80 -58.96 -36.44
C MET A 1 40.71 -58.24 -35.66
N LEU A 2 41.06 -57.83 -34.45
CA LEU A 2 40.16 -57.28 -33.44
C LEU A 2 40.13 -55.75 -33.59
N LEU A 3 38.91 -55.21 -33.69
CA LEU A 3 38.48 -53.93 -33.11
C LEU A 3 38.96 -52.62 -33.79
N ASP A 4 38.36 -52.30 -34.94
CA ASP A 4 38.11 -50.91 -35.32
C ASP A 4 36.92 -50.35 -34.50
N ALA A 5 37.15 -50.04 -33.23
CA ALA A 5 36.17 -49.33 -32.41
C ALA A 5 36.40 -47.83 -32.53
N LYS A 6 35.47 -47.12 -33.20
CA LYS A 6 35.46 -45.65 -33.24
C LYS A 6 35.32 -45.12 -31.80
N PRO A 7 36.15 -44.16 -31.36
CA PRO A 7 36.12 -43.68 -29.97
C PRO A 7 34.74 -43.11 -29.61
N PRO A 8 34.25 -43.35 -28.38
CA PRO A 8 32.93 -42.89 -27.97
C PRO A 8 32.85 -41.36 -28.03
N LYS A 9 31.79 -40.85 -28.67
CA LYS A 9 31.50 -39.42 -28.77
C LYS A 9 31.36 -38.84 -27.35
N PRO A 10 32.09 -37.77 -26.99
CA PRO A 10 32.02 -37.20 -25.65
C PRO A 10 30.57 -36.77 -25.36
N PRO A 11 30.06 -36.97 -24.14
CA PRO A 11 28.72 -36.53 -23.79
C PRO A 11 28.70 -35.01 -23.91
N SER A 12 28.00 -34.50 -24.94
CA SER A 12 27.75 -33.06 -25.12
C SER A 12 26.69 -32.59 -24.13
N GLY A 13 26.98 -32.75 -22.84
CA GLY A 13 26.22 -32.17 -21.75
C GLY A 13 26.73 -30.76 -21.52
N ILE A 14 26.35 -29.82 -22.39
CA ILE A 14 26.50 -28.39 -22.09
C ILE A 14 25.49 -28.10 -20.97
N ARG A 15 25.83 -28.44 -19.71
CA ARG A 15 25.32 -27.67 -18.58
C ARG A 15 25.90 -26.28 -18.80
N LYS A 16 25.11 -25.39 -19.40
CA LYS A 16 25.45 -23.97 -19.51
C LYS A 16 25.51 -23.45 -18.07
N TYR A 17 26.67 -23.55 -17.45
CA TYR A 17 26.91 -22.96 -16.14
C TYR A 17 26.73 -21.46 -16.32
N VAL A 18 25.74 -20.89 -15.63
CA VAL A 18 25.66 -19.43 -15.49
C VAL A 18 26.97 -19.02 -14.82
N PRO A 19 27.80 -18.17 -15.43
CA PRO A 19 29.07 -17.80 -14.84
C PRO A 19 28.79 -17.13 -13.49
N LEU A 20 29.56 -17.49 -12.47
CA LEU A 20 29.46 -16.94 -11.12
C LEU A 20 29.23 -15.42 -11.07
N PRO A 21 29.93 -14.56 -11.86
CA PRO A 21 29.64 -13.12 -11.87
C PRO A 21 28.23 -12.76 -12.33
N VAL A 22 27.63 -13.50 -13.27
CA VAL A 22 26.25 -13.28 -13.70
C VAL A 22 25.28 -13.67 -12.59
N LEU A 23 25.57 -14.75 -11.85
CA LEU A 23 24.77 -15.17 -10.70
C LEU A 23 24.83 -14.12 -9.58
N ILE A 24 26.02 -13.62 -9.26
CA ILE A 24 26.23 -12.53 -8.28
C ILE A 24 25.47 -11.27 -8.71
N LEU A 25 25.62 -10.85 -9.97
CA LEU A 25 24.92 -9.67 -10.50
C LEU A 25 23.40 -9.84 -10.41
N SER A 26 22.88 -11.02 -10.73
CA SER A 26 21.44 -11.31 -10.65
C SER A 26 20.91 -11.18 -9.22
N VAL A 27 21.66 -11.69 -8.24
CA VAL A 27 21.29 -11.56 -6.81
C VAL A 27 21.29 -10.11 -6.37
N VAL A 28 22.29 -9.31 -6.77
CA VAL A 28 22.35 -7.88 -6.45
C VAL A 28 21.15 -7.13 -7.04
N VAL A 29 20.85 -7.36 -8.32
CA VAL A 29 19.71 -6.71 -9.00
C VAL A 29 18.39 -7.10 -8.33
N LEU A 30 18.19 -8.38 -8.02
CA LEU A 30 16.99 -8.85 -7.31
C LEU A 30 16.88 -8.24 -5.90
N GLY A 31 18.00 -8.10 -5.19
CA GLY A 31 18.05 -7.44 -3.88
C GLY A 31 17.65 -5.97 -3.96
N LEU A 32 18.13 -5.23 -4.96
CA LEU A 32 17.77 -3.82 -5.17
C LEU A 32 16.29 -3.67 -5.53
N ILE A 33 15.78 -4.50 -6.44
CA ILE A 33 14.36 -4.50 -6.81
C ILE A 33 13.50 -4.85 -5.58
N GLY A 34 13.88 -5.88 -4.84
CA GLY A 34 13.18 -6.30 -3.62
C GLY A 34 13.16 -5.19 -2.57
N GLY A 35 14.29 -4.51 -2.34
CA GLY A 35 14.38 -3.37 -1.42
C GLY A 35 13.52 -2.19 -1.84
N LEU A 36 13.52 -1.84 -3.13
CA LEU A 36 12.69 -0.76 -3.68
C LEU A 36 11.20 -1.07 -3.52
N LEU A 37 10.79 -2.30 -3.85
CA LEU A 37 9.41 -2.75 -3.68
C LEU A 37 9.00 -2.73 -2.21
N ALA A 38 9.82 -3.28 -1.32
CA ALA A 38 9.54 -3.28 0.11
C ALA A 38 9.37 -1.85 0.66
N PHE A 39 10.22 -0.92 0.23
CA PHE A 39 10.10 0.49 0.60
C PHE A 39 8.80 1.12 0.05
N ARG A 40 8.50 0.90 -1.23
CA ARG A 40 7.30 1.46 -1.89
C ARG A 40 5.99 0.95 -1.30
N PHE A 41 5.96 -0.30 -0.84
CA PHE A 41 4.77 -0.94 -0.28
C PHE A 41 4.74 -0.93 1.26
N TRP A 42 5.68 -0.22 1.91
CA TRP A 42 5.80 -0.20 3.36
C TRP A 42 4.53 0.30 4.08
N ASN A 43 3.83 1.27 3.48
CA ASN A 43 2.59 1.87 4.01
C ASN A 43 1.32 1.42 3.25
N TYR A 44 1.42 0.37 2.43
CA TYR A 44 0.33 -0.06 1.56
C TYR A 44 -0.95 -0.43 2.33
N GLY A 45 -0.79 -1.01 3.53
CA GLY A 45 -1.93 -1.35 4.38
C GLY A 45 -2.72 -0.12 4.84
N GLN A 46 -2.01 0.97 5.17
CA GLN A 46 -2.59 2.22 5.67
C GLN A 46 -3.26 3.01 4.54
N GLU A 47 -2.60 3.12 3.38
CA GLU A 47 -3.21 3.71 2.17
C GLU A 47 -4.48 2.96 1.77
N ARG A 48 -4.46 1.62 1.85
CA ARG A 48 -5.63 0.78 1.54
C ARG A 48 -6.76 0.94 2.55
N ALA A 49 -6.46 1.13 3.84
CA ALA A 49 -7.47 1.40 4.86
C ALA A 49 -8.22 2.71 4.57
N VAL A 50 -7.47 3.78 4.27
CA VAL A 50 -8.04 5.09 3.91
C VAL A 50 -8.81 5.02 2.59
N THR A 51 -8.26 4.33 1.59
CA THR A 51 -8.95 4.10 0.31
C THR A 51 -10.30 3.39 0.52
N ARG A 52 -10.33 2.34 1.35
CA ARG A 52 -11.57 1.62 1.65
C ARG A 52 -12.58 2.52 2.36
N PHE A 53 -12.12 3.32 3.31
CA PHE A 53 -12.96 4.29 4.02
C PHE A 53 -13.59 5.31 3.07
N LEU A 54 -12.78 5.99 2.26
CA LEU A 54 -13.24 7.02 1.32
C LEU A 54 -14.15 6.44 0.22
N ALA A 55 -13.82 5.25 -0.32
CA ALA A 55 -14.68 4.56 -1.28
C ALA A 55 -16.04 4.18 -0.68
N THR A 56 -16.08 3.88 0.63
CA THR A 56 -17.34 3.58 1.34
C THR A 56 -18.18 4.84 1.51
N LEU A 57 -17.55 5.99 1.77
CA LEU A 57 -18.21 7.30 1.82
C LEU A 57 -18.73 7.72 0.44
N GLU A 58 -17.94 7.54 -0.61
CA GLU A 58 -18.32 7.82 -2.00
C GLU A 58 -19.56 7.00 -2.42
N ALA A 59 -19.62 5.72 -2.01
CA ALA A 59 -20.77 4.86 -2.20
C ALA A 59 -22.00 5.24 -1.34
N GLY A 60 -21.89 6.22 -0.44
CA GLY A 60 -22.95 6.66 0.47
C GLY A 60 -23.21 5.73 1.66
N ASN A 61 -22.31 4.78 1.92
CA ASN A 61 -22.46 3.77 2.97
C ASN A 61 -21.90 4.27 4.31
N TYR A 62 -22.46 5.37 4.84
CA TYR A 62 -21.93 6.05 6.03
C TYR A 62 -21.83 5.17 7.28
N GLN A 63 -22.75 4.23 7.48
CA GLN A 63 -22.70 3.32 8.63
C GLN A 63 -21.50 2.36 8.57
N GLU A 64 -21.15 1.88 7.38
CA GLU A 64 -19.97 1.03 7.19
C GLU A 64 -18.69 1.88 7.28
N ALA A 65 -18.70 3.09 6.73
CA ALA A 65 -17.58 4.02 6.87
C ALA A 65 -17.30 4.35 8.34
N TYR A 66 -18.33 4.54 9.16
CA TYR A 66 -18.21 4.76 10.61
C TYR A 66 -17.59 3.55 11.34
N ARG A 67 -17.91 2.32 10.92
CA ARG A 67 -17.28 1.11 11.47
C ARG A 67 -15.80 1.03 11.10
N LEU A 68 -15.46 1.40 9.87
CA LEU A 68 -14.07 1.46 9.41
C LEU A 68 -13.27 2.55 10.11
N TRP A 69 -13.92 3.66 10.46
CA TRP A 69 -13.32 4.75 11.21
C TRP A 69 -12.80 4.30 12.59
N GLN A 70 -13.48 3.36 13.25
CA GLN A 70 -13.14 2.87 14.61
C GLN A 70 -12.97 4.02 15.63
N PRO A 71 -14.01 4.84 15.84
CA PRO A 71 -13.91 6.01 16.70
C PRO A 71 -13.64 5.67 18.16
N ALA A 72 -13.04 6.63 18.86
CA ALA A 72 -13.05 6.64 20.31
C ALA A 72 -14.50 6.67 20.83
N PRO A 73 -14.80 6.10 22.01
CA PRO A 73 -16.17 6.05 22.55
C PRO A 73 -16.87 7.41 22.68
N SER A 74 -16.09 8.51 22.73
CA SER A 74 -16.60 9.88 22.80
C SER A 74 -17.08 10.45 21.46
N TYR A 75 -16.73 9.83 20.33
CA TYR A 75 -17.08 10.31 19.00
C TYR A 75 -18.24 9.48 18.46
N THR A 76 -19.40 10.11 18.34
CA THR A 76 -20.65 9.43 18.01
C THR A 76 -20.87 9.35 16.50
N TYR A 77 -21.86 8.56 16.09
CA TYR A 77 -22.27 8.51 14.68
C TYR A 77 -22.85 9.84 14.19
N GLN A 78 -23.44 10.64 15.08
CA GLN A 78 -23.95 11.97 14.75
C GLN A 78 -22.77 12.91 14.41
N ASP A 79 -21.72 12.89 15.23
CA ASP A 79 -20.49 13.65 14.99
C ASP A 79 -19.84 13.20 13.67
N PHE A 80 -19.82 11.89 13.42
CA PHE A 80 -19.35 11.34 12.15
C PHE A 80 -20.12 11.85 10.94
N LEU A 81 -21.45 11.95 11.02
CA LEU A 81 -22.25 12.49 9.92
C LEU A 81 -22.08 14.00 9.75
N HIS A 82 -21.80 14.73 10.83
CA HIS A 82 -21.44 16.14 10.74
C HIS A 82 -20.14 16.34 9.96
N ASP A 83 -19.15 15.47 10.16
CA ASP A 83 -17.87 15.61 9.47
C ASP A 83 -17.91 15.00 8.06
N TRP A 84 -18.41 13.77 7.92
CA TRP A 84 -18.28 12.93 6.73
C TRP A 84 -19.58 12.64 6.00
N GLY A 85 -20.72 13.13 6.51
CA GLY A 85 -22.03 12.94 5.88
C GLY A 85 -22.19 13.71 4.56
N ALA A 86 -23.27 13.43 3.84
CA ALA A 86 -23.57 14.11 2.57
C ALA A 86 -23.67 15.64 2.69
N GLU A 87 -24.13 16.10 3.85
CA GLU A 87 -24.27 17.52 4.22
C GLU A 87 -23.22 17.95 5.25
N GLY A 88 -22.20 17.11 5.48
CA GLY A 88 -21.15 17.38 6.44
C GLY A 88 -20.09 18.35 5.91
N ASP A 89 -19.02 18.54 6.69
CA ASP A 89 -17.96 19.51 6.40
C ASP A 89 -17.28 19.30 5.04
N TYR A 90 -17.16 18.05 4.59
CA TYR A 90 -16.60 17.71 3.27
C TYR A 90 -17.66 17.55 2.17
N GLY A 91 -18.94 17.69 2.54
CA GLY A 91 -20.09 17.33 1.73
C GLY A 91 -20.04 15.87 1.25
N LYS A 92 -20.90 15.55 0.27
CA LYS A 92 -20.87 14.25 -0.38
C LYS A 92 -19.54 14.04 -1.10
N ILE A 93 -18.79 13.02 -0.69
CA ILE A 93 -17.59 12.57 -1.40
C ILE A 93 -18.00 12.01 -2.76
N ARG A 94 -17.43 12.58 -3.82
CA ARG A 94 -17.66 12.20 -5.23
C ARG A 94 -16.43 11.62 -5.88
N GLU A 95 -15.27 12.06 -5.42
CA GLU A 95 -13.97 11.60 -5.88
C GLU A 95 -12.94 11.83 -4.78
N PHE A 96 -11.90 11.01 -4.80
CA PHE A 96 -10.75 11.18 -3.92
C PHE A 96 -9.47 10.64 -4.56
N GLU A 97 -8.34 11.15 -4.12
CA GLU A 97 -7.02 10.69 -4.54
C GLU A 97 -6.07 10.59 -3.35
N ILE A 98 -5.33 9.49 -3.27
CA ILE A 98 -4.23 9.32 -2.32
C ILE A 98 -2.98 9.95 -2.93
N LEU A 99 -2.51 11.06 -2.36
CA LEU A 99 -1.32 11.78 -2.85
C LEU A 99 -0.02 11.18 -2.31
N GLY A 100 -0.07 10.59 -1.12
CA GLY A 100 1.08 9.93 -0.50
C GLY A 100 0.83 9.58 0.95
N SER A 101 1.82 8.95 1.56
CA SER A 101 1.80 8.61 2.98
C SER A 101 3.15 8.83 3.62
N HIS A 102 3.16 9.24 4.88
CA HIS A 102 4.38 9.42 5.64
C HIS A 102 4.21 8.90 7.07
N ALA A 103 5.19 8.12 7.52
CA ALA A 103 5.17 7.54 8.85
C ALA A 103 5.64 8.57 9.89
N ARG A 104 4.90 8.68 10.99
CA ARG A 104 5.20 9.52 12.14
C ARG A 104 5.01 8.70 13.42
N SER A 105 6.12 8.16 13.93
CA SER A 105 6.12 7.23 15.07
C SER A 105 5.23 6.01 14.80
N GLU A 106 4.19 5.77 15.62
CA GLU A 106 3.23 4.66 15.48
C GLU A 106 2.06 4.97 14.54
N THR A 107 1.98 6.19 13.98
CA THR A 107 0.92 6.63 13.09
C THR A 107 1.45 6.84 11.68
N VAL A 108 0.66 6.53 10.66
CA VAL A 108 0.93 6.91 9.27
C VAL A 108 -0.08 7.98 8.88
N LEU A 109 0.41 9.12 8.42
CA LEU A 109 -0.43 10.17 7.85
C LEU A 109 -0.57 9.88 6.35
N VAL A 110 -1.80 9.68 5.91
CA VAL A 110 -2.13 9.48 4.49
C VAL A 110 -2.74 10.78 3.98
N THR A 111 -2.04 11.42 3.06
CA THR A 111 -2.48 12.66 2.43
C THR A 111 -3.46 12.34 1.33
N VAL A 112 -4.66 12.89 1.44
CA VAL A 112 -5.77 12.68 0.52
C VAL A 112 -6.30 14.00 -0.01
N ARG A 113 -6.66 14.00 -1.28
CA ARG A 113 -7.43 15.07 -1.90
C ARG A 113 -8.86 14.55 -2.08
N ILE A 114 -9.84 15.30 -1.59
CA ILE A 114 -11.27 14.94 -1.65
C ILE A 114 -11.96 15.99 -2.52
N ASN A 115 -12.81 15.56 -3.46
CA ASN A 115 -13.59 16.45 -4.32
C ASN A 115 -12.75 17.51 -5.08
N ASN A 116 -11.48 17.20 -5.36
CA ASN A 116 -10.49 18.11 -5.94
C ASN A 116 -10.32 19.43 -5.17
N GLU A 117 -10.59 19.42 -3.85
CA GLU A 117 -10.43 20.58 -2.97
C GLU A 117 -9.00 20.70 -2.46
N ASP A 118 -8.55 21.95 -2.35
CA ASP A 118 -7.26 22.32 -1.79
C ASP A 118 -7.43 23.12 -0.48
N PRO A 119 -6.51 22.98 0.49
CA PRO A 119 -5.36 22.07 0.45
C PRO A 119 -5.79 20.61 0.68
N PRO A 120 -4.95 19.62 0.33
CA PRO A 120 -5.16 18.23 0.72
C PRO A 120 -5.29 18.07 2.25
N ARG A 121 -5.87 16.95 2.68
CA ARG A 121 -6.09 16.62 4.09
C ARG A 121 -5.31 15.37 4.48
N ASP A 122 -4.82 15.33 5.70
CA ASP A 122 -4.15 14.16 6.24
C ASP A 122 -5.09 13.35 7.13
N ILE A 123 -5.21 12.06 6.82
CA ILE A 123 -5.92 11.09 7.67
C ILE A 123 -4.87 10.28 8.43
N ALA A 124 -4.98 10.26 9.75
CA ALA A 124 -4.12 9.47 10.61
C ALA A 124 -4.58 8.01 10.63
N VAL A 125 -3.63 7.10 10.46
CA VAL A 125 -3.87 5.66 10.51
C VAL A 125 -2.92 5.03 11.53
N ASP A 126 -3.46 4.30 12.49
CA ASP A 126 -2.64 3.51 13.41
C ASP A 126 -1.92 2.39 12.63
N ARG A 127 -0.62 2.24 12.86
CA ARG A 127 0.20 1.28 12.08
C ARG A 127 -0.17 -0.18 12.36
N LYS A 128 -0.70 -0.50 13.53
CA LYS A 128 -0.98 -1.87 14.00
C LYS A 128 -2.45 -2.24 13.83
N THR A 129 -3.35 -1.36 14.26
CA THR A 129 -4.80 -1.63 14.26
C THR A 129 -5.47 -1.19 12.95
N LEU A 130 -4.81 -0.31 12.19
CA LEU A 130 -5.38 0.37 11.02
C LEU A 130 -6.64 1.21 11.37
N GLY A 131 -6.81 1.56 12.65
CA GLY A 131 -7.84 2.51 13.08
C GLY A 131 -7.57 3.89 12.50
N LEU A 132 -8.64 4.59 12.11
CA LEU A 132 -8.57 5.88 11.46
C LEU A 132 -8.90 6.99 12.46
N ALA A 133 -8.23 8.12 12.33
CA ALA A 133 -8.52 9.31 13.10
C ALA A 133 -8.20 10.55 12.28
N PHE A 134 -8.74 11.69 12.71
CA PHE A 134 -8.21 12.96 12.23
C PHE A 134 -6.75 13.09 12.62
N SER A 135 -5.93 13.67 11.74
CA SER A 135 -4.55 13.99 12.08
C SER A 135 -4.52 14.89 13.33
N PRO A 136 -3.81 14.51 14.41
CA PRO A 136 -3.65 15.40 15.57
C PRO A 136 -2.72 16.59 15.28
N PHE A 137 -2.13 16.62 14.09
CA PHE A 137 -1.24 17.67 13.61
C PHE A 137 -2.00 18.42 12.51
N PHE A 138 -2.75 19.43 12.94
CA PHE A 138 -3.39 20.44 12.10
C PHE A 138 -2.47 21.65 11.93
#